data_AF-A0A7C0ZU61-F1
#
_entry.id   AF-A0A7C0ZU61-F1
#
_cell.length_a   1.000
_cell.length_b   1.000
_cell.length_c   1.000
_cell.angle_alpha   90.00
_cell.angle_beta   90.00
_cell.angle_gamma   90.00
#
_symmetry.space_group_name_H-M   'P 1'
#
loop_
_entity.id
_entity.type
_entity.pdbx_description
1 polymer ?
#
loop_
_entity_poly.entity_id
_entity_poly.type
_entity_poly.pdbx_seq_one_letter_code
_entity_poly.pdbx_strand_id
1 'polypeptide(L)'
;MLLIDREDRRKMVEGVGIWLNLQKSFQEKNNFKFWELPLEKRREMFIRALFAAISELSEAGDEVNKWWKKGCKEASAIEEKREEILEELIDVMHFILLAFLILKASSEEIIDMYLKKLGINFRRQEDKNLGYV
;
A
#
# COMPACT_ATOMS: atom_id res chain seq x y z
N MET A 1 -10.20 19.43 10.43
CA MET A 1 -9.10 19.07 9.51
C MET A 1 -7.95 18.64 10.40
N LEU A 2 -7.35 17.46 10.20
CA LEU A 2 -6.14 17.10 10.95
C LEU A 2 -5.10 18.17 10.68
N LEU A 3 -4.74 18.92 11.72
CA LEU A 3 -3.66 19.88 11.66
C LEU A 3 -2.38 19.09 11.87
N ILE A 4 -1.77 18.66 10.76
CA ILE A 4 -0.37 18.24 10.77
C ILE A 4 0.47 19.51 10.65
N ASP A 5 1.53 19.62 11.45
CA ASP A 5 2.44 20.75 11.30
C ASP A 5 3.29 20.60 10.02
N ARG A 6 3.93 21.71 9.61
CA ARG A 6 4.70 21.76 8.36
C ARG A 6 5.90 20.84 8.37
N GLU A 7 6.53 20.65 9.53
CA GLU A 7 7.74 19.85 9.68
C GLU A 7 7.40 18.35 9.59
N ASP A 8 6.32 17.92 10.22
CA ASP A 8 5.85 16.54 10.12
C ASP A 8 5.38 16.22 8.70
N ARG A 9 4.67 17.14 8.02
CA ARG A 9 4.35 16.97 6.59
C ARG A 9 5.62 16.81 5.75
N ARG A 10 6.64 17.63 5.99
CA ARG A 10 7.92 17.56 5.26
C ARG A 10 8.57 16.18 5.43
N LYS A 11 8.67 15.68 6.66
CA LYS A 11 9.21 14.35 6.95
C LYS A 11 8.43 13.22 6.28
N MET A 12 7.10 13.32 6.24
CA MET A 12 6.27 12.34 5.53
C MET A 12 6.55 12.32 4.03
N VAL A 13 6.65 13.50 3.41
CA VAL A 13 6.98 13.62 1.97
C VAL A 13 8.37 13.05 1.68
N GLU A 14 9.36 13.35 2.52
CA GLU A 14 10.72 12.80 2.39
C GLU A 14 10.73 11.28 2.56
N GLY A 15 10.03 10.76 3.57
CA GLY A 15 9.90 9.32 3.82
C GLY A 15 9.30 8.58 2.62
N VAL A 16 8.14 9.01 2.12
CA VAL A 16 7.52 8.39 0.94
C VAL A 16 8.40 8.54 -0.30
N GLY A 17 9.08 9.69 -0.45
CA GLY A 17 10.03 9.91 -1.54
C GLY A 17 11.17 8.90 -1.54
N ILE A 18 11.74 8.59 -0.38
CA ILE A 18 12.78 7.56 -0.24
C ILE A 18 12.26 6.20 -0.71
N TRP A 19 11.05 5.82 -0.30
CA TRP A 19 10.49 4.50 -0.62
C TRP A 19 10.19 4.37 -2.12
N LEU A 20 9.61 5.41 -2.73
CA LEU A 20 9.40 5.46 -4.19
C LEU A 20 10.71 5.38 -4.96
N ASN A 21 11.75 6.09 -4.50
CA ASN A 21 13.06 6.08 -5.16
C ASN A 21 13.75 4.72 -5.04
N LEU A 22 13.65 4.04 -3.89
CA LEU A 22 14.15 2.68 -3.71
C LEU A 22 13.41 1.71 -4.64
N GLN A 23 12.09 1.77 -4.70
CA GLN A 23 11.29 0.93 -5.59
C GLN A 23 11.62 1.21 -7.06
N LYS A 24 11.74 2.48 -7.45
CA LYS A 24 12.11 2.89 -8.80
C LYS A 24 13.49 2.34 -9.17
N SER A 25 14.47 2.48 -8.27
CA SER A 25 15.84 1.97 -8.46
C SER A 25 15.85 0.45 -8.63
N PHE A 26 15.04 -0.28 -7.85
CA PHE A 26 14.89 -1.73 -8.00
C PHE A 26 14.34 -2.10 -9.39
N GLN A 27 13.28 -1.43 -9.85
CA GLN A 27 12.70 -1.68 -11.17
C GLN A 27 13.69 -1.36 -12.30
N GLU A 28 14.36 -0.21 -12.25
CA GLU A 28 15.32 0.22 -13.27
C GLU A 28 16.53 -0.72 -13.35
N LYS A 29 17.04 -1.22 -12.21
CA LYS A 29 18.10 -2.24 -12.18
C LYS A 29 17.70 -3.54 -12.87
N ASN A 30 16.42 -3.85 -12.92
CA ASN A 30 15.86 -5.00 -13.62
C ASN A 30 15.35 -4.64 -15.03
N ASN A 31 15.78 -3.50 -15.60
CA ASN A 31 15.36 -2.98 -16.91
C ASN A 31 13.85 -2.73 -17.06
N PHE A 32 13.16 -2.48 -15.94
CA PHE A 32 11.75 -2.12 -15.93
C PHE A 32 11.57 -0.61 -15.72
N LYS A 33 10.94 0.04 -16.72
CA LYS A 33 10.53 1.45 -16.67
C LYS A 33 9.05 1.60 -17.01
N PHE A 34 8.21 0.95 -16.20
CA PHE A 34 6.77 0.84 -16.52
C PHE A 34 6.08 2.19 -16.69
N TRP A 35 6.54 3.24 -16.02
CA TRP A 35 6.02 4.60 -16.13
C TRP A 35 6.31 5.30 -17.47
N GLU A 36 7.29 4.81 -18.25
CA GLU A 36 7.67 5.33 -19.58
C GLU A 36 6.96 4.60 -20.73
N LEU A 37 6.21 3.52 -20.44
CA LEU A 37 5.48 2.77 -21.46
C LEU A 37 4.34 3.60 -22.10
N PRO A 38 3.87 3.21 -23.30
CA PRO A 38 2.64 3.75 -23.87
C PRO A 38 1.44 3.55 -22.94
N LEU A 39 0.44 4.45 -23.02
CA LEU A 39 -0.73 4.49 -22.12
C LEU A 39 -1.40 3.13 -21.92
N GLU A 40 -1.69 2.41 -23.01
CA GLU A 40 -2.32 1.08 -22.97
C GLU A 40 -1.51 0.08 -22.15
N LYS A 41 -0.19 0.08 -22.33
CA LYS A 41 0.72 -0.79 -21.59
C LYS A 41 0.90 -0.37 -20.14
N ARG A 42 0.87 0.94 -19.84
CA ARG A 42 0.83 1.41 -18.45
C ARG A 42 -0.44 0.97 -17.74
N ARG A 43 -1.61 1.08 -18.39
CA ARG A 43 -2.87 0.59 -17.84
C ARG A 43 -2.79 -0.90 -17.53
N GLU A 44 -2.27 -1.70 -18.47
CA GLU A 44 -2.06 -3.13 -18.27
C GLU A 44 -1.16 -3.40 -17.06
N MET A 45 -0.02 -2.74 -16.97
CA MET A 45 0.92 -2.92 -15.84
C MET A 45 0.35 -2.45 -14.51
N PHE A 46 -0.41 -1.36 -14.51
CA PHE A 46 -1.10 -0.87 -13.32
C PHE A 46 -2.08 -1.92 -12.78
N ILE A 47 -2.91 -2.49 -13.66
CA ILE A 47 -3.85 -3.56 -13.30
C ILE A 47 -3.10 -4.79 -12.77
N ARG A 48 -2.01 -5.19 -13.42
CA ARG A 48 -1.18 -6.32 -12.96
C ARG A 48 -0.59 -6.06 -11.57
N ALA A 49 -0.09 -4.86 -11.30
CA ALA A 49 0.43 -4.50 -9.99
C ALA A 49 -0.65 -4.60 -8.90
N LEU A 50 -1.88 -4.16 -9.19
CA LEU A 50 -3.01 -4.32 -8.27
C LEU A 50 -3.36 -5.78 -8.00
N PHE A 51 -3.41 -6.61 -9.05
CA PHE A 51 -3.71 -8.04 -8.86
C PHE A 51 -2.59 -8.78 -8.13
N ALA A 52 -1.33 -8.42 -8.36
CA ALA A 52 -0.21 -8.95 -7.60
C ALA A 52 -0.34 -8.57 -6.11
N ALA A 53 -0.58 -7.29 -5.80
CA ALA A 53 -0.85 -6.84 -4.44
C ALA A 53 -2.02 -7.58 -3.76
N ILE A 54 -3.09 -7.90 -4.50
CA ILE A 54 -4.22 -8.69 -3.99
C ILE A 54 -3.81 -10.14 -3.71
N SER A 55 -2.94 -10.72 -4.54
CA SER A 55 -2.38 -12.05 -4.32
C SER A 55 -1.60 -12.10 -3.01
N GLU A 56 -0.61 -11.22 -2.83
CA GLU A 56 0.21 -11.19 -1.60
C GLU A 56 -0.63 -10.88 -0.36
N LEU A 57 -1.65 -10.03 -0.48
CA LEU A 57 -2.58 -9.79 0.63
C LEU A 57 -3.39 -11.06 0.99
N SER A 58 -3.69 -11.91 0.01
CA SER A 58 -4.33 -13.19 0.26
C SER A 58 -3.36 -14.17 0.92
N GLU A 59 -2.08 -14.15 0.56
CA GLU A 59 -1.01 -14.95 1.19
C GLU A 59 -0.83 -14.54 2.66
N ALA A 60 -0.76 -13.24 2.96
CA ALA A 60 -0.77 -12.71 4.33
C ALA A 60 -2.01 -13.18 5.13
N GLY A 61 -3.17 -13.24 4.47
CA GLY A 61 -4.42 -13.73 5.07
C GLY A 61 -4.40 -15.24 5.35
N ASP A 62 -3.76 -16.03 4.48
CA ASP A 62 -3.62 -17.47 4.62
C ASP A 62 -2.71 -17.87 5.79
N GLU A 63 -1.72 -17.04 6.14
CA GLU A 63 -0.84 -17.21 7.31
C GLU A 63 -1.60 -17.08 8.63
N VAL A 64 -2.52 -16.12 8.74
CA VAL A 64 -3.36 -15.96 9.94
C VAL A 64 -4.58 -16.85 9.94
N ASN A 65 -5.06 -17.30 8.77
CA ASN A 65 -6.43 -17.74 8.71
C ASN A 65 -6.81 -18.62 7.52
N LYS A 66 -6.66 -19.93 7.73
CA LYS A 66 -7.55 -20.90 7.08
C LYS A 66 -8.82 -21.03 7.93
N TRP A 67 -9.61 -19.96 8.09
CA TRP A 67 -10.82 -19.94 8.95
C TRP A 67 -11.82 -21.06 8.62
N TRP A 68 -11.78 -21.54 7.37
CA TRP A 68 -12.57 -22.66 6.86
C TRP A 68 -11.99 -24.05 7.21
N LYS A 69 -10.70 -24.15 7.59
CA LYS A 69 -10.09 -25.39 8.07
C LYS A 69 -10.44 -25.62 9.55
N LYS A 70 -11.03 -26.79 9.83
CA LYS A 70 -11.34 -27.24 11.19
C LYS A 70 -10.05 -27.36 12.00
N GLY A 71 -9.93 -26.60 13.09
CA GLY A 71 -8.75 -26.58 13.97
C GLY A 71 -7.79 -25.41 13.76
N CYS A 72 -7.94 -24.60 12.70
CA CYS A 72 -7.07 -23.44 12.43
C CYS A 72 -7.59 -22.13 13.02
N LYS A 73 -8.26 -22.18 14.19
CA LYS A 73 -8.83 -21.00 14.86
C LYS A 73 -8.04 -20.64 16.12
N GLU A 74 -6.74 -20.47 15.96
CA GLU A 74 -5.86 -20.11 17.06
C GLU A 74 -5.57 -18.62 17.00
N ALA A 75 -6.03 -17.87 18.01
CA ALA A 75 -5.81 -16.43 18.07
C ALA A 75 -4.31 -16.08 18.17
N SER A 76 -3.47 -17.02 18.60
CA SER A 76 -2.01 -16.87 18.65
C SER A 76 -1.35 -16.88 17.27
N ALA A 77 -2.04 -17.32 16.21
CA ALA A 77 -1.49 -17.39 14.86
C ALA A 77 -0.92 -16.05 14.38
N ILE A 78 -1.54 -14.92 14.74
CA ILE A 78 -1.03 -13.58 14.37
C ILE A 78 0.35 -13.26 14.98
N GLU A 79 0.63 -13.78 16.17
CA GLU A 79 1.92 -13.59 16.85
C GLU A 79 2.93 -14.64 16.40
N GLU A 80 2.50 -15.89 16.25
CA GLU A 80 3.35 -17.01 15.80
C GLU A 80 3.80 -16.87 14.35
N LYS A 81 2.97 -16.25 13.50
CA LYS A 81 3.21 -16.01 12.07
C LYS A 81 3.56 -14.57 11.72
N ARG A 82 3.90 -13.77 12.73
CA ARG A 82 4.11 -12.34 12.58
C ARG A 82 5.15 -12.00 11.51
N GLU A 83 6.23 -12.77 11.42
CA GLU A 83 7.31 -12.53 10.45
C GLU A 83 6.85 -12.80 9.02
N GLU A 84 6.21 -13.95 8.78
CA GLU A 84 5.65 -14.31 7.47
C GLU A 84 4.57 -13.30 7.04
N ILE A 85 3.63 -12.95 7.92
CA ILE A 85 2.62 -11.93 7.63
C ILE A 85 3.27 -10.59 7.25
N LEU A 86 4.34 -10.20 7.95
CA LEU A 86 5.03 -8.95 7.68
C LEU A 86 5.73 -8.98 6.31
N GLU A 87 6.37 -10.10 5.95
CA GLU A 87 6.99 -10.29 4.64
C GLU A 87 5.95 -10.10 3.52
N GLU A 88 4.82 -10.78 3.60
CA GLU A 88 3.73 -10.67 2.62
C GLU A 88 3.17 -9.24 2.54
N LEU A 89 3.01 -8.55 3.68
CA LEU A 89 2.58 -7.15 3.69
C LEU A 89 3.62 -6.22 3.04
N ILE A 90 4.92 -6.51 3.18
CA ILE A 90 5.97 -5.75 2.50
C ILE A 90 5.92 -6.01 0.99
N ASP A 91 5.59 -7.21 0.54
CA ASP A 91 5.39 -7.50 -0.88
C ASP A 91 4.17 -6.77 -1.45
N VAL A 92 3.06 -6.68 -0.69
CA VAL A 92 1.95 -5.76 -1.01
C VAL A 92 2.46 -4.33 -1.17
N MET A 93 3.32 -3.84 -0.25
CA MET A 93 3.86 -2.48 -0.35
C MET A 93 4.70 -2.28 -1.61
N HIS A 94 5.52 -3.25 -2.03
CA HIS A 94 6.28 -3.18 -3.28
C HIS A 94 5.37 -2.96 -4.50
N PHE A 95 4.25 -3.67 -4.58
CA PHE A 95 3.29 -3.52 -5.67
C PHE A 95 2.47 -2.22 -5.61
N ILE A 96 2.14 -1.73 -4.42
CA ILE A 96 1.48 -0.42 -4.26
C ILE A 96 2.42 0.73 -4.66
N LEU A 97 3.68 0.70 -4.23
CA LEU A 97 4.69 1.68 -4.65
C LEU A 97 4.90 1.63 -6.17
N LEU A 98 4.92 0.42 -6.76
CA LEU A 98 4.98 0.26 -8.21
C LEU A 98 3.78 0.91 -8.91
N ALA A 99 2.57 0.73 -8.38
CA ALA A 99 1.36 1.34 -8.92
C ALA A 99 1.45 2.88 -8.89
N PHE A 100 1.96 3.48 -7.80
CA PHE A 100 2.21 4.93 -7.75
C PHE A 100 3.22 5.39 -8.80
N LEU A 101 4.32 4.65 -8.98
CA LEU A 101 5.30 4.96 -10.02
C LEU A 101 4.67 4.91 -11.42
N ILE A 102 3.85 3.90 -11.73
CA ILE A 102 3.15 3.78 -13.02
C ILE A 102 2.22 4.98 -13.28
N LEU A 103 1.55 5.48 -12.24
CA LEU A 103 0.73 6.68 -12.29
C LEU A 103 1.55 7.98 -12.37
N LYS A 104 2.87 7.92 -12.21
CA LYS A 104 3.78 9.06 -12.08
C LYS A 104 3.43 9.97 -10.90
N ALA A 105 2.87 9.41 -9.82
CA ALA A 105 2.53 10.17 -8.62
C ALA A 105 3.80 10.63 -7.89
N SER A 106 3.85 11.90 -7.49
CA SER A 106 4.89 12.43 -6.61
C SER A 106 4.62 12.07 -5.14
N SER A 107 5.66 12.14 -4.29
CA SER A 107 5.48 11.93 -2.85
C SER A 107 4.57 12.98 -2.23
N GLU A 108 4.60 14.23 -2.70
CA GLU A 108 3.67 15.28 -2.28
C GLU A 108 2.22 14.93 -2.61
N GLU A 109 1.94 14.48 -3.85
CA GLU A 109 0.60 14.08 -4.26
C GLU A 109 0.05 12.93 -3.41
N ILE A 110 0.90 11.94 -3.10
CA ILE A 110 0.53 10.81 -2.25
C ILE A 110 0.20 11.27 -0.84
N ILE A 111 1.06 12.11 -0.22
CA ILE A 111 0.84 12.61 1.14
C ILE A 111 -0.42 13.48 1.21
N ASP A 112 -0.63 14.36 0.23
CA ASP A 112 -1.82 15.21 0.21
C ASP A 112 -3.11 14.38 0.04
N MET A 113 -3.09 13.35 -0.81
CA MET A 113 -4.22 12.43 -0.97
C MET A 113 -4.46 11.60 0.30
N TYR A 114 -3.39 11.11 0.94
CA TYR A 114 -3.47 10.37 2.19
C TYR A 114 -4.09 11.21 3.30
N LEU A 115 -3.59 12.43 3.54
CA LEU A 115 -4.10 13.34 4.57
C LEU A 115 -5.55 13.74 4.32
N LYS A 116 -5.91 14.00 3.06
CA LYS A 116 -7.30 14.26 2.66
C LYS A 116 -8.21 13.07 2.99
N LYS A 117 -7.80 11.84 2.63
CA LYS A 117 -8.55 10.61 2.89
C LYS A 117 -8.66 10.33 4.39
N LEU A 118 -7.56 10.49 5.12
CA LEU A 118 -7.52 10.32 6.57
C LEU A 118 -8.49 11.29 7.26
N GLY A 119 -8.51 12.55 6.85
CA GLY A 119 -9.47 13.54 7.37
C GLY A 119 -10.93 13.16 7.10
N ILE A 120 -11.25 12.52 5.97
CA ILE A 120 -12.59 11.96 5.69
C ILE A 120 -12.90 10.81 6.66
N ASN A 121 -11.94 9.91 6.89
CA ASN A 121 -12.13 8.75 7.77
C ASN A 121 -12.36 9.18 9.23
N PHE A 122 -11.65 10.19 9.73
CA PHE A 122 -11.93 10.76 11.07
C PHE A 122 -13.36 11.28 11.19
N ARG A 123 -13.84 12.04 10.19
CA ARG A 123 -15.22 12.53 10.19
C ARG A 123 -16.25 11.40 10.17
N ARG A 124 -15.97 10.28 9.49
CA ARG A 124 -16.84 9.09 9.48
C ARG A 124 -16.88 8.35 10.82
N GLN A 125 -15.79 8.38 11.58
CA GLN A 125 -15.76 7.82 12.93
C GLN A 125 -16.55 8.69 13.92
N GLU A 126 -16.55 10.01 13.72
CA GLU A 126 -17.32 10.96 14.53
C GLU A 126 -18.82 10.95 14.18
N ASP A 127 -19.18 10.72 12.91
CA ASP A 127 -20.56 10.63 12.45
C ASP A 127 -20.82 9.33 11.67
N LYS A 128 -21.46 8.38 12.37
CA LYS A 128 -21.83 7.05 11.86
C LYS A 128 -22.80 7.10 10.67
N ASN A 129 -23.46 8.23 10.42
CA ASN A 129 -24.36 8.39 9.26
C ASN A 129 -23.59 8.64 7.94
N LEU A 130 -22.28 8.92 8.01
CA LEU A 130 -21.42 9.14 6.84
C LEU A 130 -20.82 7.85 6.25
N GLY A 131 -21.27 6.69 6.76
CA GLY A 131 -20.83 5.35 6.36
C GLY A 131 -19.63 4.83 7.17
N TYR A 132 -19.41 3.52 7.14
CA TYR A 132 -18.30 2.87 7.85
C TYR A 132 -16.95 3.13 7.15
N VAL A 133 -15.89 3.17 7.95
CA VAL A 133 -14.49 3.15 7.48
C VAL A 133 -14.09 1.72 7.20
#